data_AF-A0A1H4EI85-F1
#
_entry.id   AF-A0A1H4EI85-F1
#
_cell.length_a   1.000
_cell.length_b   1.000
_cell.length_c   1.000
_cell.angle_alpha   90.00
_cell.angle_beta   90.00
_cell.angle_gamma   90.00
#
_symmetry.space_group_name_H-M   'P 1'
#
loop_
_entity.id
_entity.type
_entity.pdbx_description
1 polymer ?
#
loop_
_entity_poly.entity_id
_entity_poly.type
_entity_poly.pdbx_seq_one_letter_code
_entity_poly.pdbx_strand_id
1 'polypeptide(L)'
;MDAGVWEIFGTRYYTHGFGLLFVFPFAIWFFVASVLTLKGLVVERTFKWRGLALSACLIVVTLVAVFWDVYQIGQQATKLCNEKAGLHVYRTAEAEGVLGLFSIEHWSKYGFKFVEYEDVLKNKTRYFLEGGKPAHKKVNQFLSQYEYLITRKNLTSRIGIIKQEIKDRNANEVLGESNEFSIDGGWADMLFYNTTGFSYSPWICSGSNESQKIYPSELVKAVLKPEEILGT
;
A
#
# COMPACT_ATOMS: atom_id res chain seq x y z
N MET A 1 4.70 3.70 14.92
CA MET A 1 4.95 5.13 14.68
C MET A 1 4.26 5.46 13.39
N ASP A 2 3.40 6.47 13.38
CA ASP A 2 2.71 6.87 12.16
C ASP A 2 3.69 7.57 11.23
N ALA A 3 3.60 7.18 9.98
CA ALA A 3 4.54 7.52 8.95
C ALA A 3 4.20 8.93 8.42
N GLY A 4 5.09 9.90 8.60
CA GLY A 4 4.85 11.29 8.15
C GLY A 4 4.99 11.42 6.63
N VAL A 5 3.93 11.83 5.93
CA VAL A 5 4.05 12.23 4.52
C VAL A 5 4.48 13.69 4.46
N TRP A 6 5.59 13.96 3.79
CA TRP A 6 6.06 15.33 3.57
C TRP A 6 5.83 15.71 2.12
N GLU A 7 5.17 16.83 1.86
CA GLU A 7 5.03 17.35 0.50
C GLU A 7 6.05 18.46 0.26
N ILE A 8 6.98 18.22 -0.65
CA ILE A 8 8.03 19.17 -1.02
C ILE A 8 8.03 19.28 -2.54
N PHE A 9 7.84 20.49 -3.08
CA PHE A 9 7.74 20.76 -4.52
C PHE A 9 6.72 19.87 -5.27
N GLY A 10 5.57 19.59 -4.64
CA GLY A 10 4.51 18.75 -5.22
C GLY A 10 4.84 17.26 -5.31
N THR A 11 5.96 16.82 -4.71
CA THR A 11 6.30 15.40 -4.57
C THR A 11 6.06 14.99 -3.13
N ARG A 12 5.38 13.86 -2.94
CA ARG A 12 5.19 13.25 -1.62
C ARG A 12 6.39 12.39 -1.26
N TYR A 13 6.99 12.67 -0.11
CA TYR A 13 8.12 11.95 0.44
C TYR A 13 7.62 11.03 1.55
N TYR A 14 7.67 9.74 1.26
CA TYR A 14 7.32 8.67 2.19
C TYR A 14 8.57 8.34 3.01
N THR A 15 8.82 9.11 4.08
CA THR A 15 9.97 8.88 4.98
C THR A 15 9.65 9.22 6.43
N HIS A 16 10.26 8.47 7.35
CA HIS A 16 10.22 8.75 8.78
C HIS A 16 11.35 9.70 9.23
N GLY A 17 12.23 10.10 8.31
CA GLY A 17 13.33 11.03 8.58
C GLY A 17 14.54 10.40 9.28
N PHE A 18 14.56 9.08 9.52
CA PHE A 18 15.72 8.41 10.12
C PHE A 18 16.95 8.47 9.21
N GLY A 19 16.75 8.72 7.93
CA GLY A 19 17.81 9.12 7.00
C GLY A 19 18.72 10.26 7.49
N LEU A 20 18.19 11.20 8.28
CA LEU A 20 18.97 12.31 8.83
C LEU A 20 20.02 11.86 9.86
N LEU A 21 19.83 10.69 10.49
CA LEU A 21 20.83 10.12 11.41
C LEU A 21 22.15 9.83 10.69
N PHE A 22 22.10 9.51 9.40
CA PHE A 22 23.29 9.27 8.58
C PHE A 22 23.99 10.57 8.18
N VAL A 23 23.29 11.71 8.20
CA VAL A 23 23.85 13.04 7.89
C VAL A 23 24.52 13.65 9.12
N PHE A 24 24.03 13.32 10.31
CA PHE A 24 24.43 13.94 11.58
C PHE A 24 25.95 13.89 11.89
N PRO A 25 26.68 12.77 11.68
CA PRO A 25 28.12 12.73 11.91
C PRO A 25 28.89 13.72 11.02
N PHE A 26 28.46 13.88 9.77
CA PHE A 26 29.08 14.82 8.83
C PHE A 26 28.75 16.27 9.18
N ALA A 27 27.55 16.54 9.68
CA ALA A 27 27.17 17.86 10.19
C ALA A 27 28.02 18.28 11.41
N ILE A 28 28.25 17.37 12.36
CA ILE A 28 29.16 17.61 13.49
C ILE A 28 30.57 17.89 12.98
N TRP A 29 31.07 17.07 12.05
CA TRP A 29 32.40 17.26 11.48
C TRP A 29 32.54 18.60 10.77
N PHE A 30 31.54 19.02 10.00
CA PHE A 30 31.48 20.33 9.35
C PHE A 30 31.51 21.47 10.38
N PHE A 31 30.76 21.35 11.48
CA PHE A 31 30.79 22.35 12.56
C PHE A 31 32.18 22.47 13.20
N VAL A 32 32.81 21.34 13.53
CA VAL A 32 34.18 21.31 14.07
C VAL A 32 35.19 21.92 13.09
N ALA A 33 35.12 21.52 11.81
CA ALA A 33 35.97 22.07 10.76
C ALA A 33 35.77 23.58 10.58
N SER A 34 34.52 24.08 10.71
CA SER A 34 34.19 25.50 10.66
C SER A 34 34.83 26.27 11.81
N VAL A 35 34.70 25.78 13.05
CA VAL A 35 35.31 26.41 14.24
C VAL A 35 36.84 26.44 14.14
N LEU A 36 37.47 25.35 13.70
CA LEU A 36 38.92 25.29 13.50
C LEU A 36 39.39 26.24 12.40
N THR A 37 38.66 26.32 11.28
CA THR A 37 38.97 27.25 10.18
C THR A 37 38.85 28.70 10.62
N LEU A 38 37.80 29.05 11.38
CA LEU A 38 37.63 30.39 11.96
C LEU A 38 38.76 30.73 12.94
N LYS A 39 39.14 29.81 13.84
CA LYS A 39 40.27 30.00 14.75
C LYS A 39 41.58 30.22 13.98
N GLY A 40 41.87 29.40 12.96
CA GLY A 40 43.06 29.54 12.13
C GLY A 40 43.10 30.86 11.36
N LEU A 41 41.96 31.32 10.86
CA LEU A 41 41.83 32.61 10.18
C LEU A 41 42.05 33.80 11.14
N VAL A 42 41.52 33.73 12.37
CA VAL A 42 41.65 34.80 13.38
C VAL A 42 43.05 34.83 14.02
N VAL A 43 43.62 33.67 14.36
CA VAL A 43 44.87 33.58 15.13
C VAL A 43 46.09 33.47 14.21
N GLU A 44 46.08 32.57 13.25
CA GLU A 44 47.24 32.23 12.43
C GLU A 44 47.26 32.96 11.09
N ARG A 45 46.17 33.65 10.70
CA ARG A 45 45.93 34.21 9.36
C ARG A 45 46.13 33.20 8.22
N THR A 46 46.06 31.90 8.52
CA THR A 46 46.12 30.85 7.49
C THR A 46 44.73 30.30 7.24
N PHE A 47 44.30 30.30 5.97
CA PHE A 47 42.98 29.84 5.59
C PHE A 47 43.06 28.41 5.02
N LYS A 48 42.65 27.42 5.81
CA LYS A 48 42.67 26.00 5.44
C LYS A 48 41.27 25.52 5.03
N TRP A 49 40.79 25.96 3.87
CA TRP A 49 39.43 25.66 3.36
C TRP A 49 39.17 24.20 2.99
N ARG A 50 40.22 23.40 2.77
CA ARG A 50 40.09 22.01 2.28
C ARG A 50 39.26 21.12 3.22
N GLY A 51 39.43 21.26 4.53
CA GLY A 51 38.65 20.48 5.51
C GLY A 51 37.17 20.84 5.49
N LEU A 52 36.87 22.14 5.41
CA LEU A 52 35.50 22.64 5.29
C LEU A 52 34.85 22.15 3.99
N ALA A 53 35.53 22.28 2.85
CA ALA A 53 35.01 21.85 1.55
C ALA A 53 34.76 20.34 1.49
N LEU A 54 35.66 19.52 2.04
CA LEU A 54 35.46 18.08 2.11
C LEU A 54 34.23 17.74 2.96
N SER A 55 34.09 18.37 4.14
CA SER A 55 32.95 18.13 5.02
C SER A 55 31.62 18.56 4.40
N ALA A 56 31.59 19.70 3.70
CA ALA A 56 30.41 20.16 2.97
C ALA A 56 30.05 19.20 1.83
N CYS A 57 31.05 18.73 1.07
CA CYS A 57 30.85 17.76 0.00
C CYS A 57 30.24 16.46 0.52
N LEU A 58 30.76 15.94 1.65
CA LEU A 58 30.23 14.73 2.28
C LEU A 58 28.77 14.91 2.72
N ILE A 59 28.43 16.03 3.37
CA ILE A 59 27.03 16.33 3.76
C ILE A 59 26.12 16.31 2.53
N VAL A 60 26.51 17.00 1.45
CA VAL A 60 25.71 17.08 0.22
C VAL A 60 25.54 15.70 -0.40
N VAL A 61 26.62 14.92 -0.53
CA VAL A 61 26.57 13.55 -1.09
C VAL A 61 25.67 12.65 -0.25
N THR A 62 25.77 12.69 1.09
CA THR A 62 24.93 11.88 1.97
C THR A 62 23.47 12.30 1.90
N LEU A 63 23.18 13.60 1.89
CA LEU A 63 21.81 14.11 1.73
C LEU A 63 21.21 13.63 0.41
N VAL A 64 21.94 13.78 -0.69
CA VAL A 64 21.49 13.28 -2.01
C VAL A 64 21.26 11.78 -1.95
N ALA A 65 22.19 10.99 -1.42
CA ALA A 65 22.03 9.53 -1.35
C ALA A 65 20.81 9.08 -0.52
N VAL A 66 20.53 9.77 0.59
CA VAL A 66 19.38 9.46 1.47
C VAL A 66 18.06 9.88 0.82
N PHE A 67 17.99 11.11 0.30
CA PHE A 67 16.73 11.67 -0.21
C PHE A 67 16.41 11.29 -1.65
N TRP A 68 17.41 10.87 -2.44
CA TRP A 68 17.19 10.46 -3.82
C TRP A 68 16.31 9.21 -3.94
N ASP A 69 16.54 8.20 -3.09
CA ASP A 69 15.73 6.99 -3.04
C ASP A 69 14.28 7.31 -2.66
N VAL A 70 14.09 8.10 -1.60
CA VAL A 70 12.77 8.56 -1.14
C VAL A 70 12.06 9.34 -2.24
N TYR A 71 12.77 10.19 -2.97
CA TYR A 71 12.23 10.93 -4.10
C TYR A 71 11.75 10.01 -5.22
N GLN A 72 12.54 9.01 -5.62
CA GLN A 72 12.15 8.07 -6.66
C GLN A 72 10.94 7.23 -6.26
N ILE A 73 10.90 6.75 -5.00
CA ILE A 73 9.73 6.04 -4.45
C ILE A 73 8.51 6.96 -4.46
N GLY A 74 8.66 8.21 -4.01
CA GLY A 74 7.61 9.23 -4.00
C GLY A 74 6.99 9.47 -5.36
N GLN A 75 7.81 9.61 -6.40
CA GLN A 75 7.34 9.80 -7.78
C GLN A 75 6.58 8.58 -8.31
N GLN A 76 7.12 7.38 -8.11
CA GLN A 76 6.47 6.14 -8.55
C GLN A 76 5.15 5.90 -7.81
N ALA A 77 5.15 6.08 -6.49
CA ALA A 77 3.98 5.94 -5.64
C ALA A 77 2.91 6.96 -6.04
N THR A 78 3.25 8.24 -6.20
CA THR A 78 2.30 9.29 -6.63
C THR A 78 1.63 8.93 -7.95
N LYS A 79 2.42 8.46 -8.94
CA LYS A 79 1.87 8.01 -10.22
C LYS A 79 0.91 6.83 -10.05
N LEU A 80 1.30 5.80 -9.31
CA LEU A 80 0.47 4.61 -9.08
C LEU A 80 -0.80 4.93 -8.29
N CYS A 81 -0.70 5.75 -7.24
CA CYS A 81 -1.83 6.16 -6.43
C CYS A 81 -2.84 6.97 -7.24
N ASN A 82 -2.37 7.89 -8.08
CA ASN A 82 -3.25 8.74 -8.89
C ASN A 82 -3.89 7.99 -10.07
N GLU A 83 -3.13 7.11 -10.74
CA GLU A 83 -3.59 6.45 -11.97
C GLU A 83 -4.36 5.15 -11.70
N LYS A 84 -4.03 4.42 -10.63
CA LYS A 84 -4.45 3.02 -10.47
C LYS A 84 -5.09 2.70 -9.13
N ALA A 85 -4.85 3.47 -8.07
CA ALA A 85 -5.40 3.14 -6.76
C ALA A 85 -6.92 3.36 -6.73
N GLY A 86 -7.56 2.72 -5.77
CA GLY A 86 -8.98 2.85 -5.53
C GLY A 86 -9.83 1.87 -6.31
N LEU A 87 -11.15 2.10 -6.24
CA LEU A 87 -12.18 1.28 -6.84
C LEU A 87 -12.41 1.69 -8.29
N HIS A 88 -12.27 0.74 -9.20
CA HIS A 88 -12.55 0.86 -10.64
C HIS A 88 -13.65 -0.14 -11.01
N VAL A 89 -14.80 0.37 -11.43
CA VAL A 89 -15.93 -0.46 -11.88
C VAL A 89 -16.02 -0.35 -13.39
N TYR A 90 -15.79 -1.46 -14.10
CA TYR A 90 -15.85 -1.52 -15.56
C TYR A 90 -17.26 -1.87 -16.03
N ARG A 91 -17.92 -2.80 -15.32
CA ARG A 91 -19.25 -3.28 -15.62
C ARG A 91 -19.95 -3.77 -14.37
N THR A 92 -21.26 -3.56 -14.30
CA THR A 92 -22.11 -4.14 -13.25
C THR A 92 -22.81 -5.40 -13.75
N ALA A 93 -23.10 -6.33 -12.84
CA ALA A 93 -23.83 -7.55 -13.16
C ALA A 93 -24.77 -7.98 -12.04
N GLU A 94 -25.81 -8.72 -12.37
CA GLU A 94 -26.71 -9.35 -11.40
C GLU A 94 -26.18 -10.73 -10.99
N ALA A 95 -26.27 -11.05 -9.70
CA ALA A 95 -25.76 -12.30 -9.16
C ALA A 95 -26.55 -12.78 -7.94
N GLU A 96 -26.92 -14.06 -7.93
CA GLU A 96 -27.48 -14.71 -6.74
C GLU A 96 -26.43 -14.99 -5.66
N GLY A 97 -25.18 -15.19 -6.07
CA GLY A 97 -24.09 -15.56 -5.19
C GLY A 97 -22.71 -15.33 -5.79
N VAL A 98 -21.70 -15.42 -4.93
CA VAL A 98 -20.33 -15.00 -5.23
C VAL A 98 -19.34 -16.02 -4.65
N LEU A 99 -18.38 -16.46 -5.48
CA LEU A 99 -17.26 -17.31 -5.07
C LEU A 99 -16.15 -16.46 -4.44
N GLY A 100 -15.43 -17.01 -3.46
CA GLY A 100 -14.32 -16.33 -2.76
C GLY A 100 -14.75 -15.64 -1.46
N LEU A 101 -15.99 -15.85 -1.02
CA LEU A 101 -16.57 -15.23 0.18
C LEU A 101 -17.17 -16.29 1.11
N PHE A 102 -17.11 -16.08 2.43
CA PHE A 102 -17.44 -17.12 3.43
C PHE A 102 -18.53 -16.73 4.45
N SER A 103 -18.89 -15.45 4.59
CA SER A 103 -19.84 -14.98 5.62
C SER A 103 -21.23 -14.68 5.05
N ILE A 104 -22.08 -15.69 4.89
CA ILE A 104 -23.45 -15.46 4.40
C ILE A 104 -24.27 -14.54 5.31
N GLU A 105 -24.03 -14.55 6.63
CA GLU A 105 -24.67 -13.63 7.56
C GLU A 105 -24.41 -12.15 7.21
N HIS A 106 -23.23 -11.84 6.69
CA HIS A 106 -22.90 -10.51 6.19
C HIS A 106 -23.53 -10.25 4.83
N TRP A 107 -23.37 -11.20 3.89
CA TRP A 107 -23.73 -10.98 2.47
C TRP A 107 -25.23 -11.04 2.18
N SER A 108 -25.98 -11.82 2.94
CA SER A 108 -27.44 -11.86 2.86
C SER A 108 -28.11 -10.52 3.17
N LYS A 109 -27.49 -9.68 4.03
CA LYS A 109 -27.95 -8.31 4.30
C LYS A 109 -27.93 -7.41 3.06
N TYR A 110 -27.18 -7.80 2.03
CA TYR A 110 -27.12 -7.10 0.74
C TYR A 110 -27.84 -7.85 -0.38
N GLY A 111 -28.66 -8.85 -0.05
CA GLY A 111 -29.52 -9.55 -1.01
C GLY A 111 -28.91 -10.80 -1.67
N PHE A 112 -27.66 -11.17 -1.37
CA PHE A 112 -27.08 -12.41 -1.91
C PHE A 112 -27.71 -13.65 -1.26
N LYS A 113 -28.15 -14.61 -2.08
CA LYS A 113 -28.78 -15.85 -1.65
C LYS A 113 -27.76 -16.84 -1.06
N PHE A 114 -26.56 -16.86 -1.61
CA PHE A 114 -25.47 -17.72 -1.15
C PHE A 114 -24.09 -17.11 -1.42
N VAL A 115 -23.07 -17.61 -0.71
CA VAL A 115 -21.66 -17.36 -1.04
C VAL A 115 -20.91 -18.67 -1.04
N GLU A 116 -19.86 -18.77 -1.86
CA GLU A 116 -19.08 -19.98 -2.03
C GLU A 116 -17.61 -19.72 -1.75
N TYR A 117 -16.92 -20.74 -1.25
CA TYR A 117 -15.50 -20.68 -0.94
C TYR A 117 -14.83 -22.03 -1.21
N GLU A 118 -13.59 -21.98 -1.70
CA GLU A 118 -12.69 -23.11 -1.80
C GLU A 118 -11.58 -22.97 -0.76
N ASP A 119 -11.42 -23.96 0.11
CA ASP A 119 -10.31 -23.95 1.08
C ASP A 119 -8.99 -24.43 0.44
N VAL A 120 -7.90 -24.34 1.22
CA VAL A 120 -6.56 -24.76 0.80
C VAL A 120 -6.46 -26.26 0.48
N LEU A 121 -7.40 -27.08 0.97
CA LEU A 121 -7.50 -28.52 0.69
C LEU A 121 -8.45 -28.81 -0.48
N LYS A 122 -8.88 -27.77 -1.22
CA LYS A 122 -9.84 -27.86 -2.33
C LYS A 122 -11.22 -28.36 -1.93
N ASN A 123 -11.61 -28.22 -0.65
CA ASN A 123 -12.98 -28.45 -0.25
C ASN A 123 -13.83 -27.25 -0.66
N LYS A 124 -14.87 -27.53 -1.43
CA LYS A 124 -15.82 -26.52 -1.89
C LYS A 124 -17.01 -26.47 -0.94
N THR A 125 -17.26 -25.29 -0.39
CA THR A 125 -18.35 -25.06 0.56
C THR A 125 -19.26 -23.96 0.05
N ARG A 126 -20.57 -24.17 0.18
CA ARG A 126 -21.59 -23.14 -0.05
C ARG A 126 -22.22 -22.75 1.27
N TYR A 127 -22.24 -21.46 1.56
CA TYR A 127 -22.90 -20.84 2.71
C TYR A 127 -24.19 -20.17 2.24
N PHE A 128 -25.29 -20.42 2.93
CA PHE A 128 -26.63 -19.93 2.60
C PHE A 128 -27.45 -19.70 3.88
N LEU A 129 -28.60 -19.05 3.78
CA LEU A 129 -29.55 -18.97 4.90
C LEU A 129 -30.58 -20.09 4.80
N GLU A 130 -30.79 -20.82 5.89
CA GLU A 130 -31.85 -21.83 6.03
C GLU A 130 -32.71 -21.45 7.24
N GLY A 131 -34.00 -21.14 7.01
CA GLY A 131 -34.88 -20.63 8.05
C GLY A 131 -34.36 -19.34 8.71
N GLY A 132 -33.68 -18.49 7.94
CA GLY A 132 -33.07 -17.24 8.43
C GLY A 132 -31.78 -17.42 9.24
N LYS A 133 -31.27 -18.65 9.39
CA LYS A 133 -30.01 -18.93 10.09
C LYS A 133 -28.90 -19.29 9.11
N PRO A 134 -27.63 -18.88 9.37
CA PRO A 134 -26.50 -19.31 8.56
C PRO A 134 -26.34 -20.83 8.57
N ALA A 135 -26.35 -21.43 7.38
CA ALA A 135 -26.08 -22.83 7.14
C ALA A 135 -24.98 -22.98 6.08
N HIS A 136 -24.36 -24.15 6.01
CA HIS A 136 -23.38 -24.45 4.98
C HIS A 136 -23.44 -25.91 4.56
N LYS A 137 -23.01 -26.20 3.34
CA LYS A 137 -22.88 -27.57 2.82
C LYS A 137 -21.66 -27.71 1.92
N LYS A 138 -21.07 -28.90 1.89
CA LYS A 138 -20.07 -29.25 0.88
C LYS A 138 -20.74 -29.45 -0.47
N VAL A 139 -20.09 -29.01 -1.54
CA VAL A 139 -20.60 -29.10 -2.90
C VAL A 139 -19.53 -29.67 -3.84
N ASN A 140 -19.93 -30.30 -4.94
CA ASN A 140 -18.96 -30.80 -5.93
C ASN A 140 -18.55 -29.70 -6.92
N GLN A 141 -19.46 -28.76 -7.19
CA GLN A 141 -19.31 -27.67 -8.15
C GLN A 141 -19.89 -26.37 -7.59
N PHE A 142 -19.26 -25.26 -7.96
CA PHE A 142 -19.70 -23.91 -7.64
C PHE A 142 -20.86 -23.51 -8.55
N LEU A 143 -21.89 -22.88 -7.99
CA LEU A 143 -22.97 -22.25 -8.76
C LEU A 143 -22.65 -20.80 -9.11
N SER A 144 -21.78 -20.13 -8.34
CA SER A 144 -21.47 -18.71 -8.55
C SER A 144 -20.79 -18.51 -9.91
N GLN A 145 -21.38 -17.68 -10.76
CA GLN A 145 -20.77 -17.24 -12.03
C GLN A 145 -19.60 -16.28 -11.76
N TYR A 146 -19.72 -15.45 -10.73
CA TYR A 146 -18.72 -14.44 -10.40
C TYR A 146 -17.83 -14.88 -9.23
N GLU A 147 -16.57 -14.47 -9.29
CA GLU A 147 -15.55 -14.77 -8.29
C GLU A 147 -14.91 -13.49 -7.78
N TYR A 148 -14.74 -13.42 -6.47
CA TYR A 148 -13.96 -12.42 -5.78
C TYR A 148 -12.55 -12.96 -5.53
N LEU A 149 -11.55 -12.28 -6.09
CA LEU A 149 -10.14 -12.65 -6.01
C LEU A 149 -9.35 -11.61 -5.24
N ILE A 150 -8.41 -12.05 -4.41
CA ILE A 150 -7.41 -11.17 -3.79
C ILE A 150 -6.03 -11.63 -4.23
N THR A 151 -5.32 -10.76 -4.92
CA THR A 151 -3.92 -10.96 -5.32
C THR A 151 -3.02 -9.99 -4.55
N ARG A 152 -1.93 -10.51 -3.98
CA ARG A 152 -0.88 -9.68 -3.37
C ARG A 152 0.40 -9.84 -4.17
N LYS A 153 1.02 -8.73 -4.52
CA LYS A 153 2.27 -8.74 -5.29
C LYS A 153 3.17 -7.58 -4.87
N ASN A 154 4.47 -7.82 -4.85
CA ASN A 154 5.45 -6.73 -4.76
C ASN A 154 5.76 -6.24 -6.17
N LEU A 155 5.53 -4.95 -6.42
CA LEU A 155 5.88 -4.29 -7.68
C LEU A 155 7.36 -3.94 -7.70
N THR A 156 7.87 -3.47 -6.56
CA THR A 156 9.28 -3.22 -6.29
C THR A 156 9.63 -3.73 -4.90
N SER A 157 10.88 -3.57 -4.46
CA SER A 157 11.27 -3.85 -3.07
C SER A 157 10.66 -2.89 -2.04
N ARG A 158 9.99 -1.82 -2.49
CA ARG A 158 9.42 -0.75 -1.66
C ARG A 158 7.93 -0.49 -1.90
N ILE A 159 7.35 -1.11 -2.94
CA ILE A 159 5.95 -0.89 -3.31
C ILE A 159 5.29 -2.25 -3.50
N GLY A 160 4.32 -2.53 -2.63
CA GLY A 160 3.40 -3.64 -2.73
C GLY A 160 2.06 -3.20 -3.31
N ILE A 161 1.34 -4.15 -3.91
CA ILE A 161 -0.05 -4.00 -4.34
C ILE A 161 -0.88 -5.14 -3.77
N ILE A 162 -2.03 -4.77 -3.21
CA ILE A 162 -3.15 -5.66 -2.92
C ILE A 162 -4.23 -5.34 -3.93
N LYS A 163 -4.44 -6.26 -4.87
CA LYS A 163 -5.45 -6.16 -5.92
C LYS A 163 -6.63 -7.04 -5.54
N GLN A 164 -7.80 -6.45 -5.42
CA GLN A 164 -9.08 -7.14 -5.25
C GLN A 164 -9.83 -7.07 -6.57
N GLU A 165 -10.41 -8.17 -7.05
CA GLU A 165 -11.10 -8.20 -8.34
C GLU A 165 -12.41 -8.97 -8.23
N ILE A 166 -13.41 -8.55 -9.01
CA ILE A 166 -14.60 -9.34 -9.32
C ILE A 166 -14.50 -9.77 -10.76
N LYS A 167 -14.56 -11.08 -10.99
CA LYS A 167 -14.35 -11.67 -12.30
C LYS A 167 -15.51 -12.58 -12.69
N ASP A 168 -15.95 -12.48 -13.94
CA ASP A 168 -16.82 -13.48 -14.56
C ASP A 168 -15.98 -14.73 -14.88
N ARG A 169 -16.33 -15.86 -14.28
CA ARG A 169 -15.59 -17.12 -14.43
C ARG A 169 -15.79 -17.75 -15.81
N ASN A 170 -16.93 -17.50 -16.46
CA ASN A 170 -17.26 -18.07 -17.76
C ASN A 170 -16.62 -17.25 -18.88
N ALA A 171 -16.74 -15.91 -18.82
CA ALA A 171 -16.17 -15.00 -19.81
C ALA A 171 -14.69 -14.68 -19.57
N ASN A 172 -14.17 -14.99 -18.38
CA ASN A 172 -12.83 -14.62 -17.93
C ASN A 172 -12.61 -13.08 -17.93
N GLU A 173 -13.69 -12.31 -17.76
CA GLU A 173 -13.73 -10.84 -17.80
C GLU A 173 -13.68 -10.25 -16.38
N VAL A 174 -12.86 -9.22 -16.16
CA VAL A 174 -12.85 -8.47 -14.90
C VAL A 174 -13.94 -7.39 -14.95
N LEU A 175 -14.91 -7.47 -14.05
CA LEU A 175 -16.03 -6.55 -13.96
C LEU A 175 -15.71 -5.31 -13.12
N GLY A 176 -14.83 -5.47 -12.14
CA GLY A 176 -14.27 -4.36 -11.37
C GLY A 176 -13.10 -4.80 -10.52
N GLU A 177 -12.29 -3.83 -10.12
CA GLU A 177 -11.13 -4.04 -9.29
C GLU A 177 -10.96 -2.92 -8.26
N SER A 178 -10.31 -3.25 -7.16
CA SER A 178 -9.84 -2.27 -6.18
C SER A 178 -8.35 -2.51 -5.96
N ASN A 179 -7.54 -1.48 -6.18
CA ASN A 179 -6.10 -1.54 -5.97
C ASN A 179 -5.72 -0.72 -4.74
N GLU A 180 -5.05 -1.38 -3.79
CA GLU A 180 -4.43 -0.76 -2.63
C GLU A 180 -2.91 -0.92 -2.75
N PHE A 181 -2.16 0.18 -2.64
CA PHE A 181 -0.69 0.13 -2.66
C PHE A 181 -0.13 0.36 -1.27
N SER A 182 0.82 -0.48 -0.88
CA SER A 182 1.62 -0.30 0.32
C SER A 182 3.00 0.24 -0.07
N ILE A 183 3.40 1.37 0.49
CA ILE A 183 4.63 2.09 0.17
C ILE A 183 5.52 2.10 1.40
N ASP A 184 6.69 1.50 1.26
CA ASP A 184 7.74 1.49 2.27
C ASP A 184 8.60 2.75 2.17
N GLY A 185 9.15 3.18 3.30
CA GLY A 185 10.14 4.25 3.34
C GLY A 185 11.44 3.91 2.61
N GLY A 186 12.29 4.93 2.45
CA GLY A 186 13.59 4.77 1.79
C GLY A 186 14.53 3.80 2.51
N TRP A 187 15.64 3.44 1.85
CA TRP A 187 16.61 2.49 2.37
C TRP A 187 17.15 2.82 3.76
N ALA A 188 17.31 4.10 4.08
CA ALA A 188 17.86 4.54 5.36
C ALA A 188 16.88 4.30 6.51
N ASP A 189 15.58 4.55 6.29
CA ASP A 189 14.53 4.22 7.26
C ASP A 189 14.48 2.69 7.48
N MET A 190 14.59 1.93 6.39
CA MET A 190 14.53 0.47 6.43
C MET A 190 15.73 -0.14 7.14
N LEU A 191 16.92 0.42 6.94
CA LEU A 191 18.12 0.03 7.67
C LEU A 191 17.97 0.31 9.17
N PHE A 192 17.40 1.46 9.54
CA PHE A 192 17.11 1.80 10.93
C PHE A 192 16.15 0.79 11.56
N TYR A 193 15.02 0.49 10.91
CA TYR A 193 14.06 -0.50 11.43
C TYR A 193 14.65 -1.90 11.55
N ASN A 194 15.37 -2.35 10.53
CA ASN A 194 16.01 -3.67 10.55
C ASN A 194 17.08 -3.79 11.65
N THR A 195 17.76 -2.69 11.99
CA THR A 195 18.82 -2.68 13.00
C THR A 195 18.28 -2.53 14.42
N THR A 196 17.23 -1.72 14.60
CA THR A 196 16.64 -1.46 15.93
C THR A 196 15.58 -2.49 16.34
N GLY A 197 15.03 -3.25 15.39
CA GLY A 197 13.92 -4.16 15.61
C GLY A 197 12.57 -3.44 15.82
N PHE A 198 12.51 -2.13 15.58
CA PHE A 198 11.27 -1.37 15.67
C PHE A 198 10.31 -1.76 14.54
N SER A 199 9.04 -1.91 14.90
CA SER A 199 7.98 -2.13 13.92
C SER A 199 7.56 -0.80 13.29
N TYR A 200 7.25 -0.85 12.00
CA TYR A 200 6.66 0.27 11.26
C TYR A 200 5.45 -0.22 10.47
N SER A 201 4.63 0.72 10.04
CA SER A 201 3.53 0.46 9.12
C SER A 201 3.80 1.22 7.83
N PRO A 202 3.73 0.56 6.66
CA PRO A 202 3.89 1.24 5.38
C PRO A 202 2.77 2.25 5.17
N TRP A 203 3.01 3.24 4.31
CA TRP A 203 1.96 4.12 3.83
C TRP A 203 1.01 3.33 2.92
N ILE A 204 -0.28 3.60 3.04
CA ILE A 204 -1.30 2.92 2.24
C ILE A 204 -2.04 3.96 1.42
N CYS A 205 -2.11 3.75 0.10
CA CYS A 205 -2.99 4.51 -0.78
C CYS A 205 -4.00 3.58 -1.45
N SER A 206 -5.27 3.93 -1.32
CA SER A 206 -6.42 3.13 -1.77
C SER A 206 -7.49 4.00 -2.44
N GLY A 207 -7.09 5.07 -3.12
CA GLY A 207 -7.99 5.99 -3.85
C GLY A 207 -7.66 7.46 -3.61
N SER A 208 -8.63 8.34 -3.91
CA SER A 208 -8.48 9.81 -3.80
C SER A 208 -8.20 10.31 -2.38
N ASN A 209 -8.55 9.52 -1.36
CA ASN A 209 -8.23 9.80 0.03
C ASN A 209 -7.15 8.82 0.52
N GLU A 210 -5.93 9.32 0.73
CA GLU A 210 -4.92 8.61 1.50
C GLU A 210 -5.52 8.28 2.87
N SER A 211 -5.38 7.04 3.33
CA SER A 211 -5.97 6.43 4.56
C SER A 211 -7.37 5.82 4.48
N GLN A 212 -8.16 6.00 3.41
CA GLN A 212 -9.47 5.33 3.32
C GLN A 212 -9.34 3.92 2.77
N LYS A 213 -9.23 2.93 3.66
CA LYS A 213 -9.18 1.52 3.29
C LYS A 213 -10.48 1.11 2.59
N ILE A 214 -10.39 0.69 1.33
CA ILE A 214 -11.54 0.14 0.61
C ILE A 214 -11.80 -1.25 1.14
N TYR A 215 -13.00 -1.44 1.70
CA TYR A 215 -13.39 -2.74 2.22
C TYR A 215 -13.80 -3.66 1.06
N PRO A 216 -13.52 -4.98 1.12
CA PRO A 216 -14.00 -5.95 0.13
C PRO A 216 -15.50 -5.82 -0.19
N SER A 217 -16.30 -5.42 0.81
CA SER A 217 -17.73 -5.19 0.67
C SER A 217 -18.09 -4.05 -0.29
N GLU A 218 -17.25 -3.02 -0.43
CA GLU A 218 -17.50 -1.89 -1.31
C GLU A 218 -17.34 -2.29 -2.78
N LEU A 219 -16.27 -3.03 -3.11
CA LEU A 219 -16.07 -3.55 -4.47
C LEU A 219 -17.22 -4.48 -4.89
N VAL A 220 -17.57 -5.46 -4.04
CA VAL A 220 -18.65 -6.41 -4.35
C VAL A 220 -19.98 -5.68 -4.58
N LYS A 221 -20.36 -4.73 -3.72
CA LYS A 221 -21.63 -3.98 -3.86
C LYS A 221 -21.65 -3.04 -5.07
N ALA A 222 -20.48 -2.51 -5.42
CA ALA A 222 -20.37 -1.61 -6.57
C ALA A 222 -20.54 -2.36 -7.88
N VAL A 223 -19.96 -3.57 -7.97
CA VAL A 223 -19.96 -4.39 -9.18
C VAL A 223 -21.18 -5.31 -9.28
N LEU A 224 -21.51 -6.03 -8.21
CA LEU A 224 -22.56 -7.04 -8.22
C LEU A 224 -23.83 -6.51 -7.56
N LYS A 225 -24.93 -6.58 -8.30
CA LYS A 225 -26.28 -6.34 -7.79
C LYS A 225 -26.92 -7.69 -7.45
N PRO A 226 -27.57 -7.83 -6.29
CA PRO A 226 -28.34 -9.03 -6.04
C PRO A 226 -29.44 -9.13 -7.10
N GLU A 227 -29.62 -10.31 -7.68
CA GLU A 227 -30.73 -10.54 -8.61
C GLU A 227 -32.04 -10.24 -7.87
N GLU A 228 -32.85 -9.33 -8.41
CA GLU A 228 -34.15 -9.03 -7.82
C GLU A 228 -34.94 -10.33 -7.75
N ILE A 229 -35.45 -10.65 -6.56
CA ILE A 229 -36.46 -11.69 -6.45
C ILE A 229 -37.68 -11.11 -7.17
N LEU A 230 -37.81 -11.38 -8.47
CA LEU A 230 -39.03 -11.16 -9.21
C LEU A 230 -40.14 -11.78 -8.38
N GLY A 231 -40.95 -10.91 -7.79
CA GLY A 231 -41.95 -11.26 -6.81
C GLY A 231 -42.85 -12.37 -7.33
N THR A 232 -42.95 -13.40 -6.50
CA THR A 232 -44.17 -14.18 -6.23
C THR A 232 -45.46 -13.39 -6.40
#